data_AF-A0A919FUT3-F1
#
_entry.id   AF-A0A919FUT3-F1
#
_cell.length_a   1.000
_cell.length_b   1.000
_cell.length_c   1.000
_cell.angle_alpha   90.00
_cell.angle_beta   90.00
_cell.angle_gamma   90.00
#
_symmetry.space_group_name_H-M   'P 1'
#
loop_
_entity.id
_entity.type
_entity.pdbx_description
1 polymer ?
#
loop_
_entity_poly.entity_id
_entity_poly.type
_entity_poly.pdbx_seq_one_letter_code
_entity_poly.pdbx_strand_id
1 'polypeptide(L)'
;MAGARTAGGAAQLRAARRTAAAGMLGVGLAGLLLFGLGRAHPLQALGGGLMVAGAAAVLGGALGFLFGVPRMRSGEPGPAGGPVRDSYVPNTNLEQVSDWLTKVLLGVGLTQLGSLGARLHQLGAALAPALGGDPGAAPFAAALVLYFLVLGFLAGWLATRLLLPRALSDADRALDLFLAGQDRDRKGDKVGADDLRVRAMQHLGLLGSSTDRPETVREQLPPAGDASPENVVAEVRSTARRSALTAEQVRELFADGSEGRRVQALALMQGDPALADLGSVLEAIERPRSGFEQYHALLAARGLLSRLAAGEWHRLRDAVASQLVAPEGIPYGSDRSWLAEKILARLDAAPAVPRQPAAPGRP
;
A
#
# COMPACT_ATOMS: atom_id res chain seq x y z
N MET A 1 -0.04 14.76 21.50
CA MET A 1 -1.41 15.17 21.12
C MET A 1 -1.58 15.69 19.68
N ALA A 2 -0.53 15.85 18.88
CA ALA A 2 -0.65 16.33 17.48
C ALA A 2 -0.99 15.23 16.45
N GLY A 3 -0.50 13.99 16.61
CA GLY A 3 -0.71 12.89 15.65
C GLY A 3 -2.13 12.29 15.62
N ALA A 4 -2.91 12.43 16.70
CA ALA A 4 -4.29 11.95 16.74
C ALA A 4 -5.26 12.84 15.94
N ARG A 5 -4.95 14.13 15.78
CA ARG A 5 -5.77 15.06 14.99
C ARG A 5 -5.58 14.87 13.48
N THR A 6 -4.39 14.45 13.04
CA THR A 6 -4.05 14.29 11.62
C THR A 6 -4.56 12.98 11.01
N ALA A 7 -4.47 11.87 11.76
CA ALA A 7 -5.00 10.57 11.31
C ALA A 7 -6.54 10.56 11.20
N GLY A 8 -7.22 11.18 12.16
CA GLY A 8 -8.67 11.40 12.12
C GLY A 8 -9.09 12.25 10.91
N GLY A 9 -8.34 13.32 10.62
CA GLY A 9 -8.59 14.18 9.47
C GLY A 9 -8.44 13.46 8.13
N ALA A 10 -7.45 12.58 7.96
CA ALA A 10 -7.23 11.84 6.71
C ALA A 10 -8.28 10.74 6.47
N ALA A 11 -8.75 10.07 7.53
CA ALA A 11 -9.85 9.11 7.44
C ALA A 11 -11.19 9.83 7.16
N GLN A 12 -11.46 10.92 7.88
CA GLN A 12 -12.64 11.76 7.66
C GLN A 12 -12.65 12.37 6.26
N LEU A 13 -11.51 12.79 5.72
CA LEU A 13 -11.43 13.33 4.36
C LEU A 13 -11.69 12.25 3.30
N ARG A 14 -11.19 11.02 3.49
CA ARG A 14 -11.49 9.89 2.59
C ARG A 14 -12.95 9.50 2.64
N ALA A 15 -13.53 9.43 3.83
CA ALA A 15 -14.96 9.18 4.02
C ALA A 15 -15.79 10.29 3.37
N ALA A 16 -15.50 11.56 3.66
CA ALA A 16 -16.17 12.73 3.08
C ALA A 16 -16.11 12.76 1.55
N ARG A 17 -14.97 12.38 0.96
CA ARG A 17 -14.82 12.27 -0.51
C ARG A 17 -15.69 11.16 -1.09
N ARG A 18 -15.74 9.99 -0.45
CA ARG A 18 -16.59 8.87 -0.87
C ARG A 18 -18.07 9.21 -0.72
N THR A 19 -18.47 9.83 0.38
CA THR A 19 -19.86 10.25 0.62
C THR A 19 -20.29 11.35 -0.35
N ALA A 20 -19.41 12.31 -0.67
CA ALA A 20 -19.70 13.34 -1.66
C ALA A 20 -19.87 12.74 -3.07
N ALA A 21 -18.96 11.86 -3.49
CA ALA A 21 -19.05 11.21 -4.79
C ALA A 21 -20.30 10.31 -4.91
N ALA A 22 -20.58 9.52 -3.87
CA ALA A 22 -21.78 8.70 -3.79
C ALA A 22 -23.06 9.56 -3.77
N GLY A 23 -23.03 10.70 -3.08
CA GLY A 23 -24.12 11.66 -3.05
C GLY A 23 -24.42 12.26 -4.42
N MET A 24 -23.40 12.67 -5.17
CA MET A 24 -23.58 13.19 -6.54
C MET A 24 -24.15 12.10 -7.46
N LEU A 25 -23.54 10.91 -7.49
CA LEU A 25 -24.08 9.79 -8.26
C LEU A 25 -25.55 9.49 -7.88
N GLY A 26 -25.83 9.46 -6.57
CA GLY A 26 -27.16 9.21 -6.02
C GLY A 26 -28.19 10.25 -6.44
N VAL A 27 -27.84 11.54 -6.45
CA VAL A 27 -28.73 12.63 -6.91
C VAL A 27 -29.07 12.46 -8.39
N GLY A 28 -28.08 12.17 -9.24
CA GLY A 28 -28.32 11.94 -10.68
C GLY A 28 -29.22 10.73 -10.95
N LEU A 29 -28.95 9.61 -10.25
CA LEU A 29 -29.76 8.39 -10.39
C LEU A 29 -31.16 8.55 -9.78
N ALA A 30 -31.31 9.24 -8.66
CA ALA A 30 -32.61 9.54 -8.06
C ALA A 30 -33.44 10.47 -8.97
N GLY A 31 -32.80 11.47 -9.59
CA GLY A 31 -33.44 12.32 -10.59
C GLY A 31 -33.97 11.51 -11.79
N LEU A 32 -33.15 10.58 -12.31
CA LEU A 32 -33.58 9.65 -13.36
C LEU A 32 -34.73 8.75 -12.89
N LEU A 33 -34.67 8.22 -11.67
CA LEU A 33 -35.71 7.38 -11.08
C LEU A 33 -37.05 8.13 -11.03
N LEU A 34 -37.06 9.30 -10.40
CA LEU A 34 -38.26 10.14 -10.24
C LEU A 34 -38.83 10.55 -11.59
N PHE A 35 -37.96 10.88 -12.54
CA PHE A 35 -38.36 11.27 -13.88
C PHE A 35 -38.96 10.10 -14.69
N GLY A 36 -38.33 8.93 -14.62
CA GLY A 36 -38.75 7.74 -15.35
C GLY A 36 -40.03 7.12 -14.82
N LEU A 37 -40.25 7.14 -13.49
CA LEU A 37 -41.48 6.63 -12.86
C LEU A 37 -42.74 7.40 -13.29
N GLY A 38 -42.60 8.67 -13.68
CA GLY A 38 -43.70 9.50 -14.17
C GLY A 38 -44.08 9.26 -15.64
N ARG A 39 -43.46 8.29 -16.33
CA ARG A 39 -43.66 8.04 -17.77
C ARG A 39 -44.64 6.92 -18.05
N ALA A 40 -45.26 6.97 -19.24
CA ALA A 40 -46.16 5.91 -19.73
C ALA A 40 -45.49 4.52 -19.76
N HIS A 41 -44.19 4.49 -20.10
CA HIS A 41 -43.37 3.26 -20.10
C HIS A 41 -42.15 3.45 -19.19
N PRO A 42 -42.31 3.27 -17.86
CA PRO A 42 -41.29 3.65 -16.89
C PRO A 42 -40.01 2.83 -17.02
N LEU A 43 -40.13 1.51 -17.27
CA LEU A 43 -38.96 0.64 -17.45
C LEU A 43 -38.12 1.02 -18.68
N GLN A 44 -38.78 1.41 -19.78
CA GLN A 44 -38.08 1.87 -20.99
C GLN A 44 -37.37 3.19 -20.73
N ALA A 45 -38.04 4.15 -20.10
CA ALA A 45 -37.46 5.45 -19.78
C ALA A 45 -36.27 5.33 -18.80
N LEU A 46 -36.39 4.47 -17.78
CA LEU A 46 -35.30 4.20 -16.84
C LEU A 46 -34.13 3.48 -17.51
N GLY A 47 -34.40 2.45 -18.31
CA GLY A 47 -33.36 1.71 -19.04
C GLY A 47 -32.63 2.57 -20.06
N GLY A 48 -33.36 3.33 -20.86
CA GLY A 48 -32.81 4.28 -21.84
C GLY A 48 -32.00 5.38 -21.16
N GLY A 49 -32.54 5.99 -20.09
CA GLY A 49 -31.84 6.99 -19.31
C GLY A 49 -30.57 6.44 -18.64
N LEU A 50 -30.58 5.21 -18.14
CA LEU A 50 -29.39 4.60 -17.53
C LEU A 50 -28.29 4.36 -18.56
N MET A 51 -28.63 3.90 -19.77
CA MET A 51 -27.66 3.78 -20.85
C MET A 51 -27.09 5.11 -21.30
N VAL A 52 -27.91 6.15 -21.39
CA VAL A 52 -27.46 7.52 -21.70
C VAL A 52 -26.52 8.05 -20.61
N ALA A 53 -26.89 7.88 -19.34
CA ALA A 53 -26.08 8.26 -18.20
C ALA A 53 -24.73 7.51 -18.19
N GLY A 54 -24.75 6.20 -18.40
CA GLY A 54 -23.55 5.36 -18.47
C GLY A 54 -22.62 5.76 -19.61
N ALA A 55 -23.16 5.95 -20.82
CA ALA A 55 -22.38 6.38 -21.98
C ALA A 55 -21.73 7.75 -21.75
N ALA A 56 -22.48 8.71 -21.21
CA ALA A 56 -21.96 10.02 -20.85
C ALA A 56 -20.86 9.93 -19.78
N ALA A 57 -21.05 9.10 -18.75
CA ALA A 57 -20.07 8.89 -17.69
C ALA A 57 -18.77 8.25 -18.22
N VAL A 58 -18.86 7.26 -19.11
CA VAL A 58 -17.69 6.62 -19.74
C VAL A 58 -16.94 7.63 -20.62
N LEU A 59 -17.66 8.38 -21.47
CA LEU A 59 -17.06 9.39 -22.32
C LEU A 59 -16.37 10.48 -21.48
N GLY A 60 -17.06 10.96 -20.44
CA GLY A 60 -16.52 11.91 -19.48
C GLY A 60 -15.27 11.34 -18.82
N GLY A 61 -15.33 10.12 -18.31
CA GLY A 61 -14.20 9.43 -17.69
C GLY A 61 -12.99 9.28 -18.60
N ALA A 62 -13.19 8.97 -19.88
CA ALA A 62 -12.12 8.88 -20.87
C ALA A 62 -11.45 10.24 -21.10
N LEU A 63 -12.24 11.31 -21.20
CA LEU A 63 -11.72 12.68 -21.27
C LEU A 63 -10.97 13.03 -19.99
N GLY A 64 -11.56 12.76 -18.82
CA GLY A 64 -10.94 13.00 -17.52
C GLY A 64 -9.60 12.30 -17.38
N PHE A 65 -9.53 11.04 -17.82
CA PHE A 65 -8.30 10.27 -17.89
C PHE A 65 -7.24 11.00 -18.72
N LEU A 66 -7.56 11.42 -19.95
CA LEU A 66 -6.64 12.11 -20.84
C LEU A 66 -6.07 13.40 -20.21
N PHE A 67 -6.92 14.17 -19.51
CA PHE A 67 -6.50 15.38 -18.80
C PHE A 67 -5.74 15.09 -17.49
N GLY A 68 -5.93 13.90 -16.91
CA GLY A 68 -5.32 13.48 -15.66
C GLY A 68 -3.94 12.82 -15.81
N VAL A 69 -3.56 12.38 -17.01
CA VAL A 69 -2.28 11.67 -17.25
C VAL A 69 -1.10 12.53 -16.78
N PRO A 70 -0.25 12.02 -15.87
CA PRO A 70 0.92 12.75 -15.39
C PRO A 70 1.98 12.85 -16.49
N ARG A 71 2.82 13.89 -16.41
CA ARG A 71 3.98 14.02 -17.32
C ARG A 71 5.21 13.45 -16.65
N MET A 72 5.94 12.61 -17.36
CA MET A 72 7.26 12.15 -16.94
C MET A 72 8.26 13.28 -17.14
N ARG A 73 8.96 13.67 -16.08
CA ARG A 73 10.10 14.57 -16.16
C ARG A 73 11.35 13.74 -15.90
N SER A 74 12.21 13.67 -16.91
CA SER A 74 13.52 13.05 -16.74
C SER A 74 14.27 13.75 -15.63
N GLY A 75 14.73 12.98 -14.65
CA GLY A 75 15.51 13.51 -13.55
C GLY A 75 16.87 14.02 -14.03
N GLU A 76 17.41 15.03 -13.35
CA GLU A 76 18.82 15.37 -13.53
C GLU A 76 19.70 14.28 -12.88
N PRO A 77 20.90 14.01 -13.42
CA PRO A 77 21.84 13.09 -12.80
C PRO A 77 22.13 13.51 -11.37
N GLY A 78 21.97 12.59 -10.41
CA GLY A 78 22.31 12.85 -9.02
C GLY A 78 23.80 13.16 -8.87
N PRO A 79 24.20 14.01 -7.90
CA PRO A 79 25.61 14.25 -7.62
C PRO A 79 26.30 12.91 -7.30
N ALA A 80 27.45 12.65 -7.93
CA ALA A 80 28.22 11.40 -7.90
C ALA A 80 27.70 10.22 -8.76
N GLY A 81 27.01 10.48 -9.88
CA GLY A 81 26.75 9.45 -10.90
C GLY A 81 25.73 8.38 -10.48
N GLY A 82 24.85 8.73 -9.54
CA GLY A 82 23.72 7.88 -9.15
C GLY A 82 22.68 7.74 -10.28
N PRO A 83 21.81 6.71 -10.22
CA PRO A 83 20.83 6.45 -11.27
C PRO A 83 19.90 7.66 -11.47
N VAL A 84 19.67 8.00 -12.74
CA VAL A 84 18.69 9.02 -13.14
C VAL A 84 17.32 8.55 -12.69
N ARG A 85 16.62 9.36 -11.88
CA ARG A 85 15.27 9.03 -11.39
C ARG A 85 14.26 9.88 -12.12
N ASP A 86 13.46 9.24 -12.96
CA ASP A 86 12.31 9.89 -13.56
C ASP A 86 11.29 10.25 -12.47
N SER A 87 10.75 11.47 -12.56
CA SER A 87 9.76 11.97 -11.61
C SER A 87 8.46 12.28 -12.34
N TYR A 88 7.36 11.74 -11.82
CA TYR A 88 6.02 12.04 -12.34
C TYR A 88 5.55 13.37 -11.77
N VAL A 89 5.43 14.37 -12.64
CA VAL A 89 4.96 15.70 -12.27
C VAL A 89 3.47 15.83 -12.64
N PRO A 90 2.64 16.40 -11.76
CA PRO A 90 1.25 16.69 -12.06
C PRO A 90 1.10 17.52 -13.34
N ASN A 91 0.09 17.20 -14.14
CA ASN A 91 -0.22 17.96 -15.34
C ASN A 91 -0.94 19.28 -14.99
N THR A 92 -0.58 20.37 -15.68
CA THR A 92 -1.17 21.71 -15.56
C THR A 92 -2.23 22.01 -16.63
N ASN A 93 -2.61 21.02 -17.45
CA ASN A 93 -3.59 21.19 -18.53
C ASN A 93 -4.92 21.82 -18.06
N LEU A 94 -5.45 21.45 -16.89
CA LEU A 94 -6.69 22.05 -16.38
C LEU A 94 -6.52 23.51 -15.95
N GLU A 95 -5.34 23.89 -15.46
CA GLU A 95 -5.05 25.28 -15.10
C GLU A 95 -5.07 26.15 -16.36
N GLN A 96 -4.46 25.67 -17.44
CA GLN A 96 -4.44 26.34 -18.74
C GLN A 96 -5.85 26.44 -19.34
N VAL A 97 -6.64 25.37 -19.28
CA VAL A 97 -8.04 25.39 -19.75
C VAL A 97 -8.89 26.32 -18.90
N SER A 98 -8.69 26.37 -17.58
CA SER A 98 -9.43 27.26 -16.67
C SER A 98 -9.14 28.74 -16.96
N ASP A 99 -7.86 29.08 -17.16
CA ASP A 99 -7.44 30.43 -17.54
C ASP A 99 -8.00 30.83 -18.91
N TRP A 100 -7.91 29.92 -19.89
CA TRP A 100 -8.49 30.12 -21.22
C TRP A 100 -10.02 30.27 -21.18
N LEU A 101 -10.72 29.41 -20.45
CA LEU A 101 -12.17 29.43 -20.32
C LEU A 101 -12.65 30.75 -19.69
N THR A 102 -11.95 31.23 -18.66
CA THR A 102 -12.26 32.50 -18.01
C THR A 102 -12.09 33.66 -18.99
N LYS A 103 -11.05 33.65 -19.83
CA LYS A 103 -10.83 34.65 -20.89
C LYS A 103 -11.91 34.60 -21.98
N VAL A 104 -12.38 33.41 -22.37
CA VAL A 104 -13.48 33.27 -23.34
C VAL A 104 -14.79 33.76 -22.75
N LEU A 105 -15.07 33.44 -21.48
CA LEU A 105 -16.28 33.89 -20.78
C LEU A 105 -16.36 35.43 -20.69
N LEU A 106 -15.21 36.08 -20.46
CA LEU A 106 -15.10 37.53 -20.34
C LEU A 106 -15.00 38.26 -21.69
N GLY A 107 -14.56 37.59 -22.76
CA GLY A 107 -14.24 38.24 -24.04
C GLY A 107 -15.11 37.86 -25.26
N VAL A 108 -15.21 36.58 -25.59
CA VAL A 108 -15.74 36.10 -26.90
C VAL A 108 -17.03 35.28 -26.75
N GLY A 109 -17.43 34.93 -25.51
CA GLY A 109 -18.55 34.03 -25.22
C GLY A 109 -19.92 34.47 -25.76
N LEU A 110 -20.16 35.78 -25.92
CA LEU A 110 -21.51 36.29 -26.24
C LEU A 110 -22.07 35.85 -27.61
N THR A 111 -21.24 35.53 -28.60
CA THR A 111 -21.72 35.18 -29.96
C THR A 111 -21.83 33.67 -30.19
N GLN A 112 -21.05 32.85 -29.48
CA GLN A 112 -21.00 31.39 -29.67
C GLN A 112 -22.01 30.62 -28.79
N LEU A 113 -22.44 31.20 -27.66
CA LEU A 113 -23.35 30.56 -26.70
C LEU A 113 -24.70 30.14 -27.31
N GLY A 114 -25.22 30.91 -28.27
CA GLY A 114 -26.47 30.57 -28.97
C GLY A 114 -26.38 29.25 -29.74
N SER A 115 -25.24 28.98 -30.39
CA SER A 115 -25.06 27.74 -31.17
C SER A 115 -24.89 26.50 -30.29
N LEU A 116 -24.31 26.67 -29.09
CA LEU A 116 -24.19 25.59 -28.10
C LEU A 116 -25.57 25.17 -27.57
N GLY A 117 -26.44 26.14 -27.26
CA GLY A 117 -27.81 25.88 -26.83
C GLY A 117 -28.60 25.08 -27.88
N ALA A 118 -28.49 25.46 -29.15
CA ALA A 118 -29.15 24.73 -30.25
C ALA A 118 -28.66 23.28 -30.37
N ARG A 119 -27.35 23.03 -30.27
CA ARG A 119 -26.78 21.68 -30.31
C ARG A 119 -27.19 20.82 -29.12
N LEU A 120 -27.23 21.39 -27.92
CA LEU A 120 -27.73 20.70 -26.73
C LEU A 120 -29.20 20.33 -26.86
N HIS A 121 -30.01 21.23 -27.42
CA HIS A 121 -31.40 20.96 -27.70
C HIS A 121 -31.57 19.83 -28.74
N GLN A 122 -30.78 19.84 -29.83
CA GLN A 122 -30.78 18.77 -30.83
C GLN A 122 -30.40 17.41 -30.24
N LEU A 123 -29.35 17.38 -29.40
CA LEU A 123 -28.95 16.16 -28.69
C LEU A 123 -30.06 15.66 -27.77
N GLY A 124 -30.66 16.57 -27.00
CA GLY A 124 -31.79 16.25 -26.12
C GLY A 124 -32.98 15.70 -26.90
N ALA A 125 -33.35 16.34 -28.02
CA ALA A 125 -34.43 15.89 -28.89
C ALA A 125 -34.17 14.50 -29.50
N ALA A 126 -32.92 14.22 -29.88
CA ALA A 126 -32.53 12.90 -30.40
C ALA A 126 -32.64 11.79 -29.35
N LEU A 127 -32.38 12.11 -28.08
CA LEU A 127 -32.43 11.16 -26.96
C LEU A 127 -33.80 11.08 -26.27
N ALA A 128 -34.69 12.05 -26.52
CA ALA A 128 -36.02 12.12 -25.93
C ALA A 128 -36.86 10.84 -26.10
N PRO A 129 -36.86 10.14 -27.26
CA PRO A 129 -37.60 8.90 -27.43
C PRO A 129 -37.16 7.79 -26.47
N ALA A 130 -35.86 7.72 -26.13
CA ALA A 130 -35.33 6.75 -25.18
C ALA A 130 -35.79 7.01 -23.73
N LEU A 131 -36.32 8.21 -23.45
CA LEU A 131 -36.80 8.66 -22.15
C LEU A 131 -38.34 8.80 -22.09
N GLY A 132 -39.05 8.28 -23.10
CA GLY A 132 -40.52 8.29 -23.17
C GLY A 132 -41.14 9.32 -24.11
N GLY A 133 -40.35 10.23 -24.70
CA GLY A 133 -40.78 11.08 -25.81
C GLY A 133 -41.66 12.30 -25.50
N ASP A 134 -42.16 12.48 -24.27
CA ASP A 134 -42.99 13.66 -23.93
C ASP A 134 -42.19 14.98 -23.95
N PRO A 135 -42.84 16.17 -23.94
CA PRO A 135 -42.16 17.47 -24.07
C PRO A 135 -41.02 17.74 -23.07
N GLY A 136 -41.08 17.15 -21.87
CA GLY A 136 -40.02 17.25 -20.87
C GLY A 136 -38.81 16.32 -21.10
N ALA A 137 -38.90 15.34 -22.00
CA ALA A 137 -37.86 14.34 -22.24
C ALA A 137 -36.59 14.96 -22.86
N ALA A 138 -36.74 15.85 -23.83
CA ALA A 138 -35.60 16.49 -24.50
C ALA A 138 -34.71 17.33 -23.56
N PRO A 139 -35.24 18.30 -22.78
CA PRO A 139 -34.41 19.06 -21.85
C PRO A 139 -33.81 18.19 -20.74
N PHE A 140 -34.54 17.18 -20.27
CA PHE A 140 -34.03 16.24 -19.28
C PHE A 140 -32.87 15.39 -19.84
N ALA A 141 -32.99 14.89 -21.07
CA ALA A 141 -31.93 14.13 -21.73
C ALA A 141 -30.63 14.94 -21.85
N ALA A 142 -30.73 16.21 -22.25
CA ALA A 142 -29.59 17.11 -22.33
C ALA A 142 -28.94 17.33 -20.95
N ALA A 143 -29.76 17.57 -19.91
CA ALA A 143 -29.28 17.72 -18.55
C ALA A 143 -28.62 16.44 -18.01
N LEU A 144 -29.20 15.27 -18.31
CA LEU A 144 -28.69 13.96 -17.90
C LEU A 144 -27.31 13.69 -18.52
N VAL A 145 -27.15 13.94 -19.82
CA VAL A 145 -25.86 13.81 -20.51
C VAL A 145 -24.83 14.75 -19.87
N LEU A 146 -25.15 16.03 -19.71
CA LEU A 146 -24.23 17.00 -19.13
C LEU A 146 -23.82 16.61 -17.71
N TYR A 147 -24.77 16.19 -16.89
CA TYR A 147 -24.54 15.78 -15.51
C TYR A 147 -23.55 14.62 -15.42
N PHE A 148 -23.84 13.51 -16.11
CA PHE A 148 -23.01 12.32 -16.05
C PHE A 148 -21.70 12.47 -16.82
N LEU A 149 -21.65 13.30 -17.87
CA LEU A 149 -20.41 13.66 -18.55
C LEU A 149 -19.45 14.39 -17.60
N VAL A 150 -19.93 15.41 -16.87
CA VAL A 150 -19.12 16.16 -15.91
C VAL A 150 -18.70 15.27 -14.73
N LEU A 151 -19.63 14.46 -14.20
CA LEU A 151 -19.34 13.55 -13.11
C LEU A 151 -18.29 12.49 -13.51
N GLY A 152 -18.46 11.89 -14.69
CA GLY A 152 -17.50 10.96 -15.28
C GLY A 152 -16.15 11.61 -15.49
N PHE A 153 -16.11 12.83 -16.03
CA PHE A 153 -14.89 13.61 -16.22
C PHE A 153 -14.15 13.85 -14.91
N LEU A 154 -14.84 14.35 -13.87
CA LEU A 154 -14.23 14.56 -12.55
C LEU A 154 -13.72 13.25 -11.95
N ALA A 155 -14.50 12.18 -12.05
CA ALA A 155 -14.13 10.87 -11.51
C ALA A 155 -12.89 10.31 -12.22
N GLY A 156 -12.89 10.27 -13.56
CA GLY A 156 -11.76 9.82 -14.37
C GLY A 156 -10.52 10.66 -14.11
N TRP A 157 -10.64 11.99 -14.13
CA TRP A 157 -9.54 12.90 -13.84
C TRP A 157 -8.96 12.69 -12.44
N LEU A 158 -9.80 12.61 -11.42
CA LEU A 158 -9.36 12.46 -10.04
C LEU A 158 -8.71 11.09 -9.81
N ALA A 159 -9.31 10.03 -10.36
CA ALA A 159 -8.76 8.67 -10.30
C ALA A 159 -7.38 8.63 -10.98
N THR A 160 -7.27 9.12 -12.20
CA THR A 160 -5.99 9.16 -12.93
C THR A 160 -4.96 10.00 -12.18
N ARG A 161 -5.33 11.18 -11.68
CA ARG A 161 -4.39 12.07 -10.98
C ARG A 161 -3.91 11.51 -9.64
N LEU A 162 -4.71 10.70 -8.94
CA LEU A 162 -4.35 10.14 -7.63
C LEU A 162 -3.72 8.76 -7.70
N LEU A 163 -4.15 7.91 -8.64
CA LEU A 163 -3.76 6.51 -8.72
C LEU A 163 -2.62 6.28 -9.71
N LEU A 164 -2.66 6.94 -10.87
CA LEU A 164 -1.73 6.66 -11.97
C LEU A 164 -0.27 7.02 -11.62
N PRO A 165 0.05 8.18 -10.99
CA PRO A 165 1.44 8.48 -10.61
C PRO A 165 2.04 7.44 -9.66
N ARG A 166 1.23 6.90 -8.73
CA ARG A 166 1.69 5.87 -7.79
C ARG A 166 1.93 4.55 -8.52
N ALA A 167 0.93 4.09 -9.27
CA ALA A 167 1.04 2.85 -10.04
C ALA A 167 2.25 2.85 -11.00
N LEU A 168 2.47 3.97 -11.71
CA LEU A 168 3.62 4.12 -12.59
C LEU A 168 4.94 4.18 -11.80
N SER A 169 5.01 4.94 -10.70
CA SER A 169 6.23 5.00 -9.86
C SER A 169 6.59 3.65 -9.26
N ASP A 170 5.58 2.87 -8.83
CA ASP A 170 5.78 1.54 -8.25
C ASP A 170 6.25 0.54 -9.33
N ALA A 171 5.67 0.61 -10.53
CA ALA A 171 6.10 -0.18 -11.69
C ALA A 171 7.53 0.15 -12.12
N ASP A 172 7.91 1.43 -12.21
CA ASP A 172 9.26 1.85 -12.60
C ASP A 172 10.30 1.41 -11.57
N ARG A 173 10.00 1.55 -10.27
CA ARG A 173 10.88 1.06 -9.20
C ARG A 173 11.06 -0.45 -9.26
N ALA A 174 9.99 -1.19 -9.52
CA ALA A 174 10.07 -2.63 -9.69
C ALA A 174 10.94 -3.01 -10.89
N LEU A 175 10.82 -2.28 -12.01
CA LEU A 175 11.64 -2.47 -13.19
C LEU A 175 13.13 -2.20 -12.90
N ASP A 176 13.46 -1.09 -12.22
CA ASP A 176 14.83 -0.74 -11.83
C ASP A 176 15.46 -1.84 -10.96
N LEU A 177 14.71 -2.34 -9.97
CA LEU A 177 15.14 -3.43 -9.10
C LEU A 177 15.37 -4.72 -9.89
N PHE A 178 14.49 -5.04 -10.84
CA PHE A 178 14.64 -6.21 -11.69
C PHE A 178 15.89 -6.12 -12.58
N LEU A 179 16.13 -4.97 -13.20
CA LEU A 179 17.32 -4.72 -14.02
C LEU A 179 18.61 -4.78 -13.19
N ALA A 180 18.62 -4.17 -12.00
CA ALA A 180 19.76 -4.27 -11.07
C ALA A 180 20.00 -5.72 -10.60
N GLY A 181 18.94 -6.49 -10.42
CA GLY A 181 19.03 -7.92 -10.11
C GLY A 181 19.67 -8.72 -11.24
N GLN A 182 19.29 -8.47 -12.51
CA GLN A 182 19.93 -9.11 -13.66
C GLN A 182 21.43 -8.79 -13.77
N ASP A 183 21.83 -7.54 -13.49
CA ASP A 183 23.24 -7.14 -13.52
C ASP A 183 24.06 -7.85 -12.42
N ARG A 184 23.48 -8.02 -11.22
CA ARG A 184 24.09 -8.80 -10.12
C ARG A 184 24.23 -10.28 -10.48
N ASP A 185 23.21 -10.85 -11.11
CA ASP A 185 23.23 -12.25 -11.54
C ASP A 185 24.31 -12.51 -12.60
N ARG A 186 24.46 -11.59 -13.58
CA ARG A 186 25.55 -11.63 -14.56
C ARG A 186 26.93 -11.57 -13.93
N LYS A 187 27.07 -10.85 -12.81
CA LYS A 187 28.31 -10.76 -12.02
C LYS A 187 28.51 -11.95 -11.06
N GLY A 188 27.62 -12.94 -11.08
CA GLY A 188 27.69 -14.14 -10.25
C GLY A 188 27.12 -13.99 -8.84
N ASP A 189 26.58 -12.82 -8.48
CA ASP A 189 25.93 -12.58 -7.19
C ASP A 189 24.44 -12.95 -7.24
N LYS A 190 24.18 -14.26 -7.20
CA LYS A 190 22.82 -14.82 -7.25
C LYS A 190 21.96 -14.39 -6.05
N VAL A 191 22.58 -14.25 -4.87
CA VAL A 191 21.87 -13.90 -3.62
C VAL A 191 21.43 -12.43 -3.66
N GLY A 192 22.29 -11.53 -4.11
CA GLY A 192 21.93 -10.13 -4.31
C GLY A 192 20.93 -9.92 -5.45
N ALA A 193 20.95 -10.78 -6.47
CA ALA A 193 19.96 -10.76 -7.54
C ALA A 193 18.56 -11.18 -7.06
N ASP A 194 18.46 -12.21 -6.24
CA ASP A 194 17.20 -12.70 -5.68
C ASP A 194 16.56 -11.70 -4.70
N ASP A 195 17.34 -11.04 -3.83
CA ASP A 195 16.83 -9.96 -2.94
C ASP A 195 16.19 -8.81 -3.74
N LEU A 196 16.83 -8.41 -4.85
CA LEU A 196 16.29 -7.36 -5.71
C LEU A 196 15.02 -7.78 -6.45
N ARG A 197 14.92 -9.05 -6.88
CA ARG A 197 13.69 -9.60 -7.50
C ARG A 197 12.53 -9.63 -6.51
N VAL A 198 12.77 -10.04 -5.26
CA VAL A 198 11.76 -10.04 -4.20
C VAL A 198 11.23 -8.64 -3.93
N ARG A 199 12.12 -7.65 -3.80
CA ARG A 199 11.72 -6.24 -3.61
C ARG A 199 10.93 -5.69 -4.81
N ALA A 200 11.29 -6.07 -6.02
CA ALA A 200 10.54 -5.70 -7.22
C ALA A 200 9.10 -6.26 -7.17
N MET A 201 8.95 -7.52 -6.78
CA MET A 201 7.63 -8.16 -6.64
C MET A 201 6.78 -7.56 -5.51
N GLN A 202 7.41 -7.10 -4.41
CA GLN A 202 6.73 -6.35 -3.35
C GLN A 202 6.18 -5.01 -3.85
N HIS A 203 6.96 -4.25 -4.64
CA HIS A 203 6.50 -3.00 -5.24
C HIS A 203 5.32 -3.19 -6.21
N LEU A 204 5.22 -4.35 -6.87
CA LEU A 204 4.08 -4.70 -7.73
C LEU A 204 2.87 -5.26 -6.96
N GLY A 205 2.97 -5.43 -5.64
CA GLY A 205 1.91 -6.05 -4.83
C GLY A 205 1.69 -7.55 -5.11
N LEU A 206 2.63 -8.20 -5.81
CA LEU A 206 2.56 -9.62 -6.17
C LEU A 206 3.01 -10.54 -5.02
N LEU A 207 3.81 -10.01 -4.10
CA LEU A 207 4.07 -10.60 -2.80
C LEU A 207 3.27 -9.79 -1.79
N GLY A 208 2.18 -10.37 -1.27
CA GLY A 208 1.29 -9.68 -0.36
C GLY A 208 2.05 -9.14 0.86
N SER A 209 2.06 -7.82 1.04
CA SER A 209 1.96 -7.29 2.40
C SER A 209 0.61 -7.76 2.91
N SER A 210 0.53 -8.41 4.06
CA SER A 210 -0.71 -8.97 4.62
C SER A 210 -1.79 -7.89 4.85
N THR A 211 -2.47 -7.46 3.80
CA THR A 211 -3.60 -6.52 3.81
C THR A 211 -4.90 -7.29 3.61
N ASP A 212 -5.18 -8.17 4.55
CA ASP A 212 -6.53 -8.62 4.86
C ASP A 212 -6.62 -8.73 6.39
N ARG A 213 -6.99 -7.63 7.04
CA ARG A 213 -7.53 -7.66 8.41
C ARG A 213 -8.88 -6.92 8.41
N PRO A 214 -9.96 -7.54 8.92
CA PRO A 214 -11.27 -6.90 9.03
C PRO A 214 -11.22 -5.64 9.91
N GLU A 215 -12.00 -4.62 9.53
CA GLU A 215 -11.95 -3.23 10.03
C GLU A 215 -12.22 -3.04 11.54
N THR A 216 -12.62 -4.08 12.27
CA THR A 216 -13.12 -3.99 13.65
C THR A 216 -12.03 -3.86 14.73
N VAL A 217 -10.75 -4.03 14.41
CA VAL A 217 -9.65 -4.00 15.42
C VAL A 217 -8.94 -2.65 15.48
N ARG A 218 -9.38 -1.65 14.69
CA ARG A 218 -8.69 -0.36 14.55
C ARG A 218 -8.89 0.62 15.72
N GLU A 219 -9.81 0.34 16.63
CA GLU A 219 -10.33 1.34 17.59
C GLU A 219 -9.63 1.38 18.97
N GLN A 220 -8.67 0.49 19.26
CA GLN A 220 -8.13 0.37 20.63
C GLN A 220 -6.60 0.45 20.78
N LEU A 221 -5.84 0.87 19.77
CA LEU A 221 -4.39 1.10 19.92
C LEU A 221 -3.97 2.53 19.50
N PRO A 222 -2.86 3.06 20.07
CA PRO A 222 -2.37 4.41 19.80
C PRO A 222 -1.92 4.55 18.33
N PRO A 223 -1.84 5.79 17.79
CA PRO A 223 -1.74 6.02 16.36
C PRO A 223 -0.40 5.52 15.81
N ALA A 224 -0.44 4.42 15.07
CA ALA A 224 0.56 4.15 14.06
C ALA A 224 0.34 5.17 12.93
N GLY A 225 1.33 6.03 12.67
CA GLY A 225 1.38 6.77 11.42
C GLY A 225 1.40 5.79 10.23
N ASP A 226 1.26 6.32 9.01
CA ASP A 226 1.27 5.57 7.74
C ASP A 226 2.60 4.82 7.42
N ALA A 227 3.36 4.43 8.45
CA ALA A 227 4.55 3.62 8.40
C ALA A 227 4.16 2.13 8.36
N SER A 228 4.68 1.40 7.37
CA SER A 228 4.65 -0.08 7.36
C SER A 228 5.11 -0.61 8.74
N PRO A 229 4.58 -1.73 9.26
CA PRO A 229 5.14 -2.40 10.43
C PRO A 229 6.66 -2.57 10.35
N GLU A 230 7.19 -2.73 9.13
CA GLU A 230 8.63 -2.80 8.86
C GLU A 230 9.36 -1.48 9.11
N ASN A 231 8.74 -0.34 8.81
CA ASN A 231 9.30 0.98 9.08
C ASN A 231 9.37 1.24 10.59
N VAL A 232 8.35 0.82 11.33
CA VAL A 232 8.35 0.89 12.81
C VAL A 232 9.47 0.01 13.38
N VAL A 233 9.62 -1.21 12.88
CA VAL A 233 10.71 -2.10 13.30
C VAL A 233 12.09 -1.51 12.96
N ALA A 234 12.25 -0.95 11.76
CA ALA A 234 13.50 -0.31 11.34
C ALA A 234 13.85 0.90 12.22
N GLU A 235 12.87 1.74 12.55
CA GLU A 235 13.03 2.89 13.43
C GLU A 235 13.43 2.45 14.85
N VAL A 236 12.72 1.48 15.43
CA VAL A 236 13.03 0.93 16.77
C VAL A 236 14.42 0.30 16.80
N ARG A 237 14.79 -0.48 15.77
CA ARG A 237 16.13 -1.08 15.67
C ARG A 237 17.23 -0.01 15.63
N SER A 238 16.99 1.09 14.91
CA SER A 238 17.97 2.18 14.76
C SER A 238 18.20 2.98 16.05
N THR A 239 17.24 2.96 16.97
CA THR A 239 17.27 3.69 18.23
C THR A 239 17.67 2.83 19.42
N ALA A 240 17.58 1.49 19.31
CA ALA A 240 17.83 0.53 20.39
C ALA A 240 19.16 0.76 21.15
N ARG A 241 20.30 0.90 20.44
CA ARG A 241 21.62 1.15 21.07
C ARG A 241 21.74 2.47 21.82
N ARG A 242 20.87 3.44 21.51
CA ARG A 242 20.82 4.75 22.19
C ARG A 242 19.78 4.77 23.31
N SER A 243 19.00 3.70 23.46
CA SER A 243 18.00 3.60 24.52
C SER A 243 18.67 3.28 25.86
N ALA A 244 18.12 3.82 26.95
CA ALA A 244 18.55 3.51 28.31
C ALA A 244 17.86 2.24 28.87
N LEU A 245 17.34 1.38 27.98
CA LEU A 245 16.61 0.19 28.37
C LEU A 245 17.56 -0.92 28.81
N THR A 246 17.09 -1.77 29.70
CA THR A 246 17.78 -2.99 30.16
C THR A 246 17.13 -4.24 29.55
N ALA A 247 17.86 -5.36 29.51
CA ALA A 247 17.31 -6.63 29.04
C ALA A 247 16.06 -7.07 29.83
N GLU A 248 16.00 -6.77 31.12
CA GLU A 248 14.82 -7.04 31.98
C GLU A 248 13.60 -6.26 31.50
N GLN A 249 13.74 -4.96 31.26
CA GLN A 249 12.65 -4.11 30.78
C GLN A 249 12.17 -4.53 29.37
N VAL A 250 13.08 -5.01 28.51
CA VAL A 250 12.70 -5.54 27.19
C VAL A 250 11.97 -6.88 27.33
N ARG A 251 12.32 -7.71 28.31
CA ARG A 251 11.59 -8.94 28.65
C ARG A 251 10.19 -8.62 29.17
N GLU A 252 10.06 -7.65 30.08
CA GLU A 252 8.74 -7.19 30.58
C GLU A 252 7.87 -6.64 29.44
N LEU A 253 8.46 -5.85 28.53
CA LEU A 253 7.78 -5.34 27.33
C LEU A 253 7.25 -6.47 26.44
N PHE A 254 8.00 -7.56 26.32
CA PHE A 254 7.58 -8.74 25.57
C PHE A 254 6.46 -9.52 26.31
N ALA A 255 6.56 -9.64 27.64
CA ALA A 255 5.62 -10.37 28.49
C ALA A 255 4.23 -9.71 28.58
N ASP A 256 4.13 -8.39 28.39
CA ASP A 256 2.88 -7.62 28.34
C ASP A 256 1.94 -8.05 27.19
N GLY A 257 2.41 -8.92 26.29
CA GLY A 257 1.54 -9.88 25.61
C GLY A 257 0.63 -9.29 24.53
N SER A 258 1.00 -8.19 23.86
CA SER A 258 0.38 -7.74 22.60
C SER A 258 1.32 -8.02 21.42
N GLU A 259 0.79 -8.34 20.24
CA GLU A 259 1.60 -8.69 19.05
C GLU A 259 2.60 -7.57 18.70
N GLY A 260 2.15 -6.32 18.73
CA GLY A 260 3.00 -5.16 18.44
C GLY A 260 4.12 -4.94 19.45
N ARG A 261 3.88 -5.12 20.75
CA ARG A 261 4.91 -4.97 21.79
C ARG A 261 5.94 -6.09 21.75
N ARG A 262 5.52 -7.32 21.46
CA ARG A 262 6.42 -8.47 21.28
C ARG A 262 7.35 -8.24 20.10
N VAL A 263 6.83 -7.78 18.97
CA VAL A 263 7.64 -7.41 17.80
C VAL A 263 8.57 -6.23 18.09
N GLN A 264 8.11 -5.22 18.83
CA GLN A 264 8.94 -4.09 19.23
C GLN A 264 10.11 -4.53 20.14
N ALA A 265 9.84 -5.41 21.11
CA ALA A 265 10.88 -5.99 21.94
C ALA A 265 11.90 -6.75 21.09
N LEU A 266 11.46 -7.62 20.16
CA LEU A 266 12.35 -8.32 19.23
C LEU A 266 13.15 -7.34 18.34
N ALA A 267 12.58 -6.20 17.95
CA ALA A 267 13.28 -5.16 17.20
C ALA A 267 14.37 -4.45 18.03
N LEU A 268 14.12 -4.20 19.31
CA LEU A 268 15.12 -3.69 20.25
C LEU A 268 16.29 -4.67 20.40
N MET A 269 16.00 -5.97 20.56
CA MET A 269 17.01 -7.03 20.64
C MET A 269 17.84 -7.15 19.35
N GLN A 270 17.23 -6.92 18.19
CA GLN A 270 17.95 -6.88 16.90
C GLN A 270 18.89 -5.67 16.78
N GLY A 271 18.49 -4.51 17.33
CA GLY A 271 19.29 -3.29 17.26
C GLY A 271 20.46 -3.30 18.24
N ASP A 272 20.23 -3.86 19.43
CA ASP A 272 21.24 -4.11 20.44
C ASP A 272 21.12 -5.53 21.03
N PRO A 273 21.99 -6.47 20.60
CA PRO A 273 22.01 -7.83 21.13
C PRO A 273 22.30 -7.94 22.63
N ALA A 274 22.73 -6.87 23.31
CA ALA A 274 22.86 -6.86 24.78
C ALA A 274 21.50 -6.80 25.50
N LEU A 275 20.44 -6.34 24.81
CA LEU A 275 19.07 -6.30 25.31
C LEU A 275 18.31 -7.62 25.10
N ALA A 276 18.94 -8.58 24.41
CA ALA A 276 18.31 -9.84 24.04
C ALA A 276 18.10 -10.74 25.26
N ASP A 277 16.88 -11.24 25.37
CA ASP A 277 16.51 -12.29 26.31
C ASP A 277 16.24 -13.58 25.53
N LEU A 278 17.05 -14.62 25.75
CA LEU A 278 16.94 -15.86 25.00
C LEU A 278 15.58 -16.53 25.19
N GLY A 279 15.01 -16.50 26.40
CA GLY A 279 13.70 -17.09 26.69
C GLY A 279 12.60 -16.49 25.81
N SER A 280 12.56 -15.16 25.73
CA SER A 280 11.61 -14.42 24.90
C SER A 280 11.78 -14.72 23.40
N VAL A 281 13.03 -14.83 22.93
CA VAL A 281 13.33 -15.18 21.54
C VAL A 281 12.88 -16.60 21.20
N LEU A 282 13.16 -17.58 22.08
CA LEU A 282 12.71 -18.96 21.89
C LEU A 282 11.19 -19.06 21.89
N GLU A 283 10.51 -18.38 22.81
CA GLU A 283 9.05 -18.34 22.85
C GLU A 283 8.45 -17.80 21.55
N ALA A 284 9.02 -16.72 21.00
CA ALA A 284 8.56 -16.14 19.74
C ALA A 284 8.88 -17.01 18.50
N ILE A 285 9.85 -17.93 18.59
CA ILE A 285 10.13 -18.91 17.53
C ILE A 285 9.16 -20.09 17.62
N GLU A 286 8.96 -20.64 18.83
CA GLU A 286 8.19 -21.86 19.07
C GLU A 286 6.68 -21.62 19.08
N ARG A 287 6.23 -20.46 19.60
CA ARG A 287 4.82 -20.09 19.77
C ARG A 287 4.56 -18.67 19.26
N PRO A 288 4.83 -18.39 17.98
CA PRO A 288 4.58 -17.07 17.40
C PRO A 288 3.08 -16.77 17.34
N ARG A 289 2.71 -15.49 17.43
CA ARG A 289 1.33 -15.04 17.16
C ARG A 289 1.08 -14.76 15.69
N SER A 290 2.14 -14.49 14.94
CA SER A 290 2.10 -14.31 13.49
C SER A 290 3.43 -14.68 12.83
N GLY A 291 3.40 -14.91 11.51
CA GLY A 291 4.62 -15.14 10.73
C GLY A 291 5.59 -13.96 10.77
N PHE A 292 5.07 -12.73 10.92
CA PHE A 292 5.88 -11.52 11.06
C PHE A 292 6.65 -11.49 12.38
N GLU A 293 6.01 -11.87 13.49
CA GLU A 293 6.68 -12.05 14.78
C GLU A 293 7.77 -13.13 14.70
N GLN A 294 7.44 -14.30 14.14
CA GLN A 294 8.38 -15.42 14.02
C GLN A 294 9.61 -15.04 13.19
N TYR A 295 9.42 -14.28 12.10
CA TYR A 295 10.52 -13.78 11.27
C TYR A 295 11.47 -12.86 12.06
N HIS A 296 10.91 -11.91 12.83
CA HIS A 296 11.72 -11.01 13.65
C HIS A 296 12.39 -11.72 14.85
N ALA A 297 11.78 -12.79 15.37
CA ALA A 297 12.39 -13.62 16.39
C ALA A 297 13.64 -14.35 15.87
N LEU A 298 13.54 -14.93 14.67
CA LEU A 298 14.69 -15.55 14.00
C LEU A 298 15.80 -14.52 13.70
N LEU A 299 15.47 -13.28 13.33
CA LEU A 299 16.47 -12.23 13.13
C LEU A 299 17.17 -11.84 14.44
N ALA A 300 16.42 -11.72 15.54
CA ALA A 300 16.98 -11.48 16.86
C ALA A 300 17.90 -12.64 17.28
N ALA A 301 17.46 -13.89 17.09
CA ALA A 301 18.25 -15.09 17.37
C ALA A 301 19.57 -15.11 16.60
N ARG A 302 19.54 -14.76 15.31
CA ARG A 302 20.76 -14.68 14.49
C ARG A 302 21.76 -13.65 15.03
N GLY A 303 21.28 -12.50 15.51
CA GLY A 303 22.11 -11.48 16.15
C GLY A 303 22.70 -11.93 17.49
N LEU A 304 22.02 -12.84 18.18
CA LEU A 304 22.42 -13.37 19.48
C LEU A 304 23.51 -14.46 19.39
N LEU A 305 23.69 -15.09 18.22
CA LEU A 305 24.58 -16.24 18.04
C LEU A 305 25.99 -16.06 18.61
N SER A 306 26.61 -14.89 18.45
CA SER A 306 27.98 -14.65 18.95
C SER A 306 28.09 -14.49 20.47
N ARG A 307 26.95 -14.43 21.19
CA ARG A 307 26.88 -14.16 22.63
C ARG A 307 26.29 -15.32 23.43
N LEU A 308 25.81 -16.37 22.78
CA LEU A 308 25.20 -17.53 23.45
C LEU A 308 26.23 -18.29 24.29
N ALA A 309 25.86 -18.66 25.52
CA ALA A 309 26.66 -19.56 26.34
C ALA A 309 26.58 -21.00 25.82
N ALA A 310 27.60 -21.84 26.02
CA ALA A 310 27.68 -23.20 25.43
C ALA A 310 26.44 -24.10 25.65
N GLY A 311 25.71 -23.94 26.76
CA GLY A 311 24.47 -24.69 27.04
C GLY A 311 23.21 -24.13 26.37
N GLU A 312 23.28 -22.95 25.78
CA GLU A 312 22.15 -22.24 25.15
C GLU A 312 22.02 -22.53 23.65
N TRP A 313 23.13 -22.91 23.00
CA TRP A 313 23.17 -23.26 21.58
C TRP A 313 22.22 -24.41 21.23
N HIS A 314 22.17 -25.44 22.08
CA HIS A 314 21.27 -26.58 21.91
C HIS A 314 19.80 -26.15 21.99
N ARG A 315 19.44 -25.29 22.95
CA ARG A 315 18.06 -24.79 23.08
C ARG A 315 17.61 -24.02 21.85
N LEU A 316 18.45 -23.13 21.32
CA LEU A 316 18.12 -22.41 20.09
C LEU A 316 18.08 -23.33 18.86
N ARG A 317 19.00 -24.29 18.78
CA ARG A 317 19.00 -25.30 17.71
C ARG A 317 17.70 -26.09 17.70
N ASP A 318 17.30 -26.63 18.85
CA ASP A 318 16.12 -27.49 18.97
C ASP A 318 14.83 -26.71 18.67
N ALA A 319 14.72 -25.46 19.15
CA ALA A 319 13.59 -24.58 18.85
C ALA A 319 13.46 -24.30 17.34
N VAL A 320 14.58 -24.00 16.66
CA VAL A 320 14.56 -23.70 15.21
C VAL A 320 14.34 -24.97 14.38
N ALA A 321 15.00 -26.08 14.73
CA ALA A 321 14.89 -27.34 14.00
C ALA A 321 13.49 -27.95 14.12
N SER A 322 12.88 -27.91 15.31
CA SER A 322 11.52 -28.40 15.52
C SER A 322 10.50 -27.65 14.67
N GLN A 323 10.66 -26.32 14.54
CA GLN A 323 9.77 -25.49 13.72
C GLN A 323 9.92 -25.76 12.21
N LEU A 324 11.09 -26.21 11.72
CA LEU A 324 11.26 -26.58 10.30
C LEU A 324 10.60 -27.92 9.94
N VAL A 325 10.43 -28.81 10.93
CA VAL A 325 9.85 -30.16 10.72
C VAL A 325 8.36 -30.19 11.07
N ALA A 326 7.88 -29.26 11.90
CA ALA A 326 6.49 -29.18 12.31
C ALA A 326 5.54 -28.88 11.12
N PRO A 327 4.41 -29.60 10.97
CA PRO A 327 3.46 -29.39 9.86
C PRO A 327 2.88 -27.97 9.78
N GLU A 328 2.65 -27.33 10.92
CA GLU A 328 2.16 -25.94 11.03
C GLU A 328 3.28 -24.95 11.41
N GLY A 329 4.54 -25.39 11.33
CA GLY A 329 5.70 -24.59 11.69
C GLY A 329 6.12 -23.60 10.61
N ILE A 330 7.43 -23.53 10.36
CA ILE A 330 8.02 -22.65 9.36
C ILE A 330 7.80 -23.26 7.95
N PRO A 331 7.09 -22.57 7.03
CA PRO A 331 6.83 -23.10 5.70
C PRO A 331 8.12 -23.26 4.89
N TYR A 332 8.25 -24.39 4.18
CA TYR A 332 9.37 -24.66 3.29
C TYR A 332 9.48 -23.61 2.17
N GLY A 333 10.70 -23.17 1.88
CA GLY A 333 10.98 -22.16 0.84
C GLY A 333 10.56 -20.72 1.22
N SER A 334 10.21 -20.46 2.48
CA SER A 334 9.91 -19.11 2.98
C SER A 334 11.16 -18.40 3.51
N ASP A 335 11.10 -17.07 3.63
CA ASP A 335 12.18 -16.27 4.24
C ASP A 335 12.52 -16.75 5.66
N ARG A 336 11.50 -17.25 6.38
CA ARG A 336 11.65 -17.85 7.70
C ARG A 336 12.43 -19.16 7.64
N SER A 337 12.18 -20.03 6.65
CA SER A 337 12.92 -21.30 6.52
C SER A 337 14.38 -21.05 6.15
N TRP A 338 14.63 -20.11 5.25
CA TRP A 338 16.00 -19.70 4.89
C TRP A 338 16.78 -19.18 6.11
N LEU A 339 16.16 -18.31 6.91
CA LEU A 339 16.81 -17.75 8.09
C LEU A 339 17.06 -18.81 9.16
N ALA A 340 16.10 -19.71 9.36
CA ALA A 340 16.21 -20.87 10.24
C ALA A 340 17.38 -21.78 9.83
N GLU A 341 17.49 -22.15 8.56
CA GLU A 341 18.59 -22.96 8.04
C GLU A 341 19.95 -22.27 8.22
N LYS A 342 20.04 -20.95 8.00
CA LYS A 342 21.28 -20.19 8.23
C LYS A 342 21.68 -20.16 9.70
N ILE A 343 20.71 -20.07 10.62
CA ILE A 343 20.96 -20.15 12.05
C ILE A 343 21.50 -21.54 12.38
N LEU A 344 20.83 -22.61 11.94
CA LEU A 344 21.26 -24.00 12.19
C LEU A 344 22.66 -24.27 11.64
N ALA A 345 22.95 -23.90 10.40
CA ALA A 345 24.27 -24.10 9.79
C ALA A 345 25.40 -23.41 10.59
N ARG A 346 25.11 -22.25 11.21
CA ARG A 346 26.08 -21.52 12.03
C ARG A 346 26.20 -22.11 13.44
N LEU A 347 25.12 -22.68 13.98
CA LEU A 347 25.14 -23.44 15.24
C LEU A 347 25.92 -24.75 15.08
N ASP A 348 25.79 -25.44 13.94
CA ASP A 348 26.54 -26.66 13.59
C ASP A 348 28.04 -26.43 13.40
N ALA A 349 28.41 -25.26 12.87
CA ALA A 349 29.80 -24.89 12.64
C ALA A 349 30.54 -24.41 13.89
N ALA A 350 29.85 -24.21 15.03
CA ALA A 350 30.47 -23.80 16.28
C ALA A 350 31.27 -24.97 16.87
N PRO A 351 32.59 -24.82 17.12
CA PRO A 351 33.43 -25.94 17.50
C PRO A 351 33.01 -26.50 18.87
N ALA A 352 32.71 -27.79 18.92
CA ALA A 352 32.76 -28.57 20.14
C ALA A 352 34.23 -28.59 20.61
N VAL A 353 34.64 -27.60 21.41
CA VAL A 353 35.93 -27.64 22.10
C VAL A 353 35.87 -28.84 23.06
N PRO A 354 36.67 -29.90 22.87
CA PRO A 354 36.69 -31.00 23.81
C PRO A 354 37.19 -30.45 25.15
N ARG A 355 36.44 -30.66 26.24
CA ARG A 355 36.97 -30.42 27.57
C ARG A 355 38.17 -31.34 27.77
N GLN A 356 39.36 -30.76 27.87
CA GLN A 356 40.55 -31.49 28.26
C GLN A 356 40.30 -32.09 29.66
N PRO A 357 40.38 -33.41 29.85
CA PRO A 357 40.20 -33.99 31.16
C PRO A 357 41.24 -33.41 32.11
N ALA A 358 40.79 -32.93 33.27
CA ALA A 358 41.67 -32.41 34.31
C ALA A 358 42.75 -33.45 34.61
N ALA A 359 44.01 -33.01 34.65
CA ALA A 359 45.13 -33.87 34.95
C ALA A 359 44.86 -34.62 36.27
N PRO A 360 45.06 -35.94 36.34
CA PRO A 360 44.96 -36.65 37.61
C PRO A 360 45.96 -36.03 38.57
N GLY A 361 45.47 -35.61 39.74
CA GLY A 361 46.30 -35.09 40.81
C GLY A 361 47.44 -36.07 41.06
N ARG A 362 48.68 -35.56 41.00
CA ARG A 362 49.85 -36.33 41.42
C ARG A 362 49.75 -36.58 42.94
N PRO A 363 50.19 -37.77 43.39
CA PRO A 363 49.97 -38.27 44.75
C PRO A 363 50.57 -37.41 45.84
#